data_AF-A0A3N2NNR6-F1
#
_entry.id   AF-A0A3N2NNR6-F1
#
_cell.length_a   1.000
_cell.length_b   1.000
_cell.length_c   1.000
_cell.angle_alpha   90.00
_cell.angle_beta   90.00
_cell.angle_gamma   90.00
#
_symmetry.space_group_name_H-M   'P 1'
#
loop_
_entity.id
_entity.type
_entity.pdbx_description
1 polymer ?
#
loop_
_entity_poly.entity_id
_entity_poly.type
_entity_poly.pdbx_seq_one_letter_code
_entity_poly.pdbx_strand_id
1 'polypeptide(L)'
;MSKRFLNWLILTIRTVALIPGKINFTRLSRYGGRTAKTFASNFKTSVDWMKVNIGMALDCFGPADDMAVAIDPSFISKSGSLTYGIGRFWSGGGTTCQTRSGDNGDRGNKPE
;
A
#
# COMPACT_ATOMS: atom_id res chain seq x y z
N MET A 1 9.94 -14.07 -12.00
CA MET A 1 8.54 -13.66 -11.75
C MET A 1 7.68 -14.09 -12.93
N SER A 2 6.45 -14.59 -12.75
CA SER A 2 5.66 -15.11 -13.88
C SER A 2 5.21 -13.97 -14.82
N LYS A 3 5.26 -14.17 -16.14
CA LYS A 3 4.78 -13.19 -17.13
C LYS A 3 3.32 -12.79 -16.89
N ARG A 4 2.50 -13.73 -16.41
CA ARG A 4 1.10 -13.49 -16.05
C ARG A 4 0.97 -12.53 -14.86
N PHE A 5 1.82 -12.67 -13.85
CA PHE A 5 1.81 -11.77 -12.69
C PHE A 5 2.28 -10.36 -13.08
N LEU A 6 3.34 -10.24 -13.89
CA LEU A 6 3.81 -8.95 -14.40
C LEU A 6 2.74 -8.22 -15.21
N ASN A 7 2.06 -8.93 -16.12
CA ASN A 7 0.95 -8.36 -16.89
C ASN A 7 -0.21 -7.89 -16.00
N TRP A 8 -0.51 -8.65 -14.94
CA TRP A 8 -1.51 -8.24 -13.95
C TRP A 8 -1.05 -7.00 -13.15
N LEU A 9 0.21 -6.95 -12.74
CA LEU A 9 0.77 -5.83 -11.98
C LEU A 9 0.72 -4.53 -12.80
N ILE A 10 1.18 -4.59 -14.05
CA ILE A 10 1.14 -3.46 -14.99
C ILE A 10 -0.30 -2.98 -15.21
N LEU A 11 -1.23 -3.91 -15.45
CA LEU A 11 -2.65 -3.59 -15.57
C LEU A 11 -3.16 -2.88 -14.31
N THR A 12 -2.83 -3.40 -13.13
CA THR A 12 -3.28 -2.85 -11.85
C THR A 12 -2.74 -1.43 -11.63
N ILE A 13 -1.46 -1.20 -11.86
CA ILE A 13 -0.83 0.13 -11.73
C ILE A 13 -1.51 1.13 -12.69
N ARG A 14 -1.73 0.73 -13.96
CA ARG A 14 -2.41 1.57 -14.95
C ARG A 14 -3.84 1.91 -14.51
N THR A 15 -4.59 0.92 -14.03
CA THR A 15 -5.96 1.14 -13.55
C THR A 15 -5.99 2.04 -12.31
N VAL A 16 -5.04 1.89 -11.40
CA VAL A 16 -4.88 2.76 -10.22
C VAL A 16 -4.60 4.21 -10.63
N ALA A 17 -3.69 4.43 -11.59
CA ALA A 17 -3.35 5.76 -12.08
C ALA A 17 -4.52 6.48 -12.79
N LEU A 18 -5.47 5.72 -13.35
CA LEU A 18 -6.65 6.25 -14.04
C LEU A 18 -7.80 6.64 -13.10
N ILE A 19 -7.86 6.10 -11.89
CA ILE A 19 -8.98 6.32 -10.96
C ILE A 19 -8.63 7.47 -10.01
N PRO A 20 -9.28 8.64 -10.11
CA PRO A 20 -9.09 9.69 -9.12
C PRO A 20 -9.75 9.31 -7.78
N GLY A 21 -9.01 9.51 -6.69
CA GLY A 21 -9.49 9.34 -5.32
C GLY A 21 -9.43 7.91 -4.79
N LYS A 22 -10.38 7.53 -3.93
CA LYS A 22 -10.33 6.26 -3.20
C LYS A 22 -10.48 5.04 -4.12
N ILE A 23 -9.51 4.14 -4.05
CA ILE A 23 -9.46 2.92 -4.85
C ILE A 23 -10.04 1.76 -4.04
N ASN A 24 -10.94 1.01 -4.65
CA ASN A 24 -11.48 -0.23 -4.08
C ASN A 24 -11.52 -1.31 -5.18
N PHE A 25 -11.62 -2.59 -4.80
CA PHE A 25 -11.58 -3.69 -5.77
C PHE A 25 -12.72 -3.63 -6.80
N THR A 26 -13.87 -3.07 -6.43
CA THR A 26 -15.00 -2.86 -7.34
C THR A 26 -14.68 -1.82 -8.42
N ARG A 27 -14.07 -0.70 -8.05
CA ARG A 27 -13.61 0.34 -8.98
C ARG A 27 -12.49 -0.22 -9.87
N LEU A 28 -11.53 -0.95 -9.30
CA LEU A 28 -10.51 -1.64 -10.10
C LEU A 28 -11.13 -2.60 -11.11
N SER A 29 -12.19 -3.34 -10.73
CA SER A 29 -12.87 -4.23 -11.67
C SER A 29 -13.58 -3.51 -12.81
N ARG A 30 -14.12 -2.31 -12.55
CA ARG A 30 -14.81 -1.48 -13.54
C ARG A 30 -13.87 -0.99 -14.65
N TYR A 31 -12.66 -0.57 -14.28
CA TYR A 31 -11.69 0.01 -15.23
C TYR A 31 -10.62 -0.98 -15.71
N GLY A 32 -10.40 -2.07 -14.97
CA GLY A 32 -9.35 -3.06 -15.24
C GLY A 32 -9.79 -4.29 -16.02
N GLY A 33 -11.06 -4.40 -16.43
CA GLY A 33 -11.57 -5.51 -17.26
C GLY A 33 -11.48 -6.90 -16.62
N ARG A 34 -11.28 -6.98 -15.31
CA ARG A 34 -11.18 -8.23 -14.53
C ARG A 34 -12.09 -8.15 -13.32
N THR A 35 -12.54 -9.29 -12.81
CA THR A 35 -13.42 -9.31 -11.63
C THR A 35 -12.68 -8.85 -10.37
N ALA A 36 -13.44 -8.26 -9.43
CA ALA A 36 -12.90 -7.84 -8.13
C ALA A 36 -12.26 -9.01 -7.36
N LYS A 37 -12.82 -10.23 -7.52
CA LYS A 37 -12.28 -11.47 -6.93
C LYS A 37 -10.87 -11.79 -7.45
N THR A 38 -10.62 -11.60 -8.74
CA THR A 38 -9.30 -11.83 -9.34
C THR A 38 -8.27 -10.84 -8.80
N PHE A 39 -8.62 -9.55 -8.67
CA PHE A 39 -7.75 -8.58 -8.02
C PHE A 39 -7.47 -8.99 -6.57
N ALA A 40 -8.50 -9.27 -5.77
CA ALA A 40 -8.32 -9.68 -4.39
C ALA A 40 -7.45 -10.94 -4.22
N SER A 41 -7.57 -11.92 -5.13
CA SER A 41 -6.73 -13.12 -5.12
C SER A 41 -5.26 -12.79 -5.44
N ASN A 42 -5.02 -11.96 -6.45
CA ASN A 42 -3.66 -11.62 -6.86
C ASN A 42 -2.94 -10.72 -5.84
N PHE A 43 -3.67 -9.85 -5.14
CA PHE A 43 -3.14 -9.06 -4.02
C PHE A 43 -2.79 -9.91 -2.79
N LYS A 44 -3.33 -11.13 -2.66
CA LYS A 44 -2.97 -12.08 -1.58
C LYS A 44 -1.70 -12.87 -1.89
N THR A 45 -1.25 -12.87 -3.13
CA THR A 45 -0.03 -13.58 -3.53
C THR A 45 1.17 -12.97 -2.80
N SER A 46 2.02 -13.80 -2.19
CA SER A 46 3.26 -13.35 -1.59
C SER A 46 4.22 -12.86 -2.67
N VAL A 47 4.71 -11.64 -2.54
CA VAL A 47 5.66 -11.03 -3.48
C VAL A 47 6.84 -10.51 -2.68
N ASP A 48 8.04 -10.89 -3.11
CA ASP A 48 9.28 -10.29 -2.62
C ASP A 48 9.46 -8.92 -3.27
N TRP A 49 8.87 -7.90 -2.65
CA TRP A 49 8.94 -6.52 -3.13
C TRP A 49 10.37 -5.96 -3.12
N MET A 50 11.23 -6.45 -2.23
CA MET A 50 12.62 -6.01 -2.17
C MET A 50 13.37 -6.47 -3.42
N LYS A 51 13.24 -7.74 -3.78
CA LYS A 51 13.84 -8.29 -5.01
C LYS A 51 13.30 -7.60 -6.27
N VAL A 52 12.02 -7.25 -6.29
CA VAL A 52 11.42 -6.50 -7.40
C VAL A 52 12.01 -5.09 -7.50
N ASN A 53 12.05 -4.35 -6.39
CA ASN A 53 12.55 -2.97 -6.39
C ASN A 53 14.04 -2.91 -6.76
N ILE A 54 14.86 -3.82 -6.24
CA ILE A 54 16.29 -3.92 -6.59
C ILE A 54 16.45 -4.27 -8.07
N GLY A 55 15.70 -5.26 -8.57
CA GLY A 55 15.74 -5.63 -9.98
C GLY A 55 15.38 -4.45 -10.89
N MET A 56 14.31 -3.72 -10.57
CA MET A 56 13.92 -2.52 -11.32
C MET A 56 14.97 -1.41 -11.24
N ALA A 57 15.60 -1.20 -10.08
CA ALA A 57 16.67 -0.21 -9.94
C ALA A 57 17.88 -0.57 -10.82
N LEU A 58 18.31 -1.84 -10.81
CA LEU A 58 19.41 -2.31 -11.64
C LEU A 58 19.09 -2.22 -13.13
N ASP A 59 17.86 -2.55 -13.54
CA ASP A 59 17.44 -2.44 -14.94
C ASP A 59 17.37 -0.98 -15.42
N CYS A 60 16.94 -0.05 -14.56
CA CYS A 60 16.79 1.36 -14.92
C CYS A 60 18.11 2.15 -14.88
N PHE A 61 18.97 1.89 -13.88
CA PHE A 61 20.20 2.66 -13.66
C PHE A 61 21.46 1.95 -14.17
N GLY A 62 21.35 0.66 -14.54
CA GLY A 62 22.48 -0.18 -14.90
C GLY A 62 23.35 -0.56 -13.70
N PRO A 63 24.43 -1.31 -13.91
CA PRO A 63 25.48 -1.47 -12.91
C PRO A 63 26.24 -0.15 -12.78
N ALA A 64 25.73 0.74 -11.93
CA ALA A 64 26.48 1.92 -11.49
C ALA A 64 27.40 1.50 -10.34
N ASP A 65 28.65 1.97 -10.36
CA ASP A 65 29.63 1.66 -9.31
C ASP A 65 29.20 2.23 -7.93
N ASP A 66 28.43 3.34 -7.92
CA ASP A 66 27.88 3.96 -6.70
C ASP A 66 26.38 4.25 -6.83
N MET A 67 25.57 3.72 -5.90
CA MET A 67 24.12 3.96 -5.80
C MET A 67 23.74 4.47 -4.41
N ALA A 68 23.19 5.67 -4.34
CA ALA A 68 22.63 6.22 -3.10
C ALA A 68 21.15 5.85 -2.97
N VAL A 69 20.75 5.22 -1.86
CA VAL A 69 19.36 4.87 -1.56
C VAL A 69 18.86 5.77 -0.42
N ALA A 70 17.92 6.66 -0.72
CA ALA A 70 17.23 7.44 0.30
C ALA A 70 16.03 6.65 0.84
N ILE A 71 15.94 6.49 2.16
CA ILE A 71 14.82 5.84 2.85
C ILE A 71 14.19 6.86 3.79
N ASP A 72 12.97 7.28 3.47
CA ASP A 72 12.16 8.13 4.35
C ASP A 72 10.95 7.33 4.88
N PRO A 73 10.93 6.94 6.16
CA PRO A 73 9.83 6.17 6.73
C PRO A 73 8.60 7.07 6.93
N SER A 74 7.53 6.81 6.18
CA SER A 74 6.24 7.47 6.38
C SER A 74 5.23 6.52 7.07
N PHE A 75 4.42 7.08 7.96
CA PHE A 75 3.33 6.36 8.61
C PHE A 75 2.08 6.37 7.74
N ILE A 76 1.57 5.19 7.39
CA ILE A 76 0.30 5.03 6.69
C ILE A 76 -0.74 4.51 7.67
N SER A 77 -1.67 5.38 8.08
CA SER A 77 -2.79 4.99 8.93
C SER A 77 -3.69 3.97 8.19
N LYS A 78 -3.83 2.78 8.74
CA LYS A 78 -4.74 1.75 8.22
C LYS A 78 -5.91 1.57 9.18
N SER A 79 -7.13 1.49 8.65
CA SER A 79 -8.33 1.19 9.43
C SER A 79 -8.47 -0.33 9.61
N GLY A 80 -8.53 -0.80 10.86
CA GLY A 80 -8.82 -2.19 11.22
C GLY A 80 -7.71 -2.90 12.00
N SER A 81 -8.09 -3.80 12.90
CA SER A 81 -7.19 -4.58 13.78
C SER A 81 -6.53 -5.79 13.09
N LEU A 82 -6.89 -6.08 11.85
CA LEU A 82 -6.50 -7.28 11.10
C LEU A 82 -5.24 -7.10 10.23
N THR A 83 -4.53 -5.98 10.36
CA THR A 83 -3.25 -5.81 9.66
C THR A 83 -2.12 -6.32 10.56
N TYR A 84 -1.50 -7.44 10.21
CA TYR A 84 -0.29 -7.90 10.90
C TYR A 84 0.86 -6.90 10.67
N GLY A 85 1.63 -6.59 11.71
CA GLY A 85 2.75 -5.65 11.62
C GLY A 85 2.39 -4.17 11.78
N ILE A 86 1.33 -3.83 12.53
CA ILE A 86 1.14 -2.45 13.03
C ILE A 86 2.24 -2.18 14.06
N GLY A 87 3.39 -1.73 13.57
CA GLY A 87 4.45 -1.19 14.42
C GLY A 87 3.98 0.11 15.06
N ARG A 88 4.52 0.42 16.25
CA ARG A 88 4.33 1.75 16.84
C ARG A 88 5.24 2.72 16.11
N PHE A 89 4.69 3.86 15.68
CA PHE A 89 5.48 4.93 15.10
C PHE A 89 5.74 6.01 16.16
N TRP A 90 6.90 6.64 16.07
CA TRP A 90 7.33 7.69 16.97
C TRP A 90 6.66 9.00 16.54
N SER A 91 5.78 9.57 17.38
CA SER A 91 5.24 10.91 17.13
C SER A 91 6.29 11.93 17.59
N GLY A 92 6.92 12.65 16.66
CA GLY A 92 8.01 13.60 16.94
C GLY A 92 7.68 14.79 17.86
N GLY A 93 6.51 14.81 18.50
CA GLY A 93 6.05 15.87 19.41
C GLY A 93 5.76 15.40 20.85
N GLY A 94 6.03 14.14 21.20
CA GLY A 94 5.82 13.65 22.57
C GLY A 94 6.37 12.24 22.74
N THR A 95 6.87 11.95 23.94
CA THR A 95 7.53 10.70 24.36
C THR A 95 6.63 9.45 24.32
N THR A 96 5.57 9.46 23.53
CA THR A 96 4.53 8.43 23.50
C THR A 96 4.44 7.78 22.12
N CYS A 97 4.65 6.47 22.10
CA CYS A 97 4.44 5.63 20.94
C CYS A 97 2.95 5.53 20.61
N GLN A 98 2.50 6.20 19.54
CA GLN A 98 1.08 6.21 19.16
C GLN A 98 0.72 4.98 18.32
N THR A 99 -0.32 4.26 18.77
CA THR A 99 -1.13 3.39 17.91
C THR A 99 -2.47 4.07 17.78
N ARG A 100 -2.71 4.78 16.66
CA ARG A 100 -3.99 5.45 16.44
C ARG A 100 -5.02 4.40 16.01
N SER A 101 -5.55 3.66 16.98
CA SER A 101 -6.81 2.94 16.87
C SER A 101 -7.88 3.97 16.51
N GLY A 102 -8.71 3.68 15.50
CA GLY A 102 -9.68 4.65 14.98
C GLY A 102 -10.51 5.28 16.11
N ASP A 103 -10.44 6.60 16.23
CA ASP A 103 -11.34 7.40 17.05
C ASP A 103 -12.76 7.19 16.53
N ASN A 104 -13.51 6.35 17.23
CA ASN A 104 -14.97 6.34 17.25
C ASN A 104 -15.37 6.69 18.68
N GLY A 105 -15.76 7.95 18.89
CA GLY A 105 -16.27 8.51 20.14
C GLY A 105 -16.10 10.03 20.07
N ASP A 106 -17.07 10.90 20.31
CA ASP A 106 -18.28 10.75 21.10
C ASP A 106 -19.25 11.87 20.65
N ARG A 107 -20.47 11.52 20.23
CA ARG A 107 -21.53 12.52 20.06
C ARG A 107 -22.06 12.80 21.46
N GLY A 108 -21.47 13.79 22.11
CA GLY A 108 -21.91 14.30 23.40
C GLY A 108 -23.40 14.61 23.39
N ASN A 109 -24.15 13.80 24.12
CA ASN A 109 -25.52 14.06 24.53
C ASN A 109 -25.49 15.30 25.45
N LYS A 110 -26.21 16.35 25.09
CA LYS A 110 -26.35 17.57 25.89
C LYS A 110 -27.62 17.40 26.73
N PRO A 111 -27.55 17.26 28.07
CA PRO A 111 -28.75 17.35 28.88
C PRO A 111 -29.18 18.83 29.01
N GLU A 112 -30.48 18.99 29.23
CA GLU A 112 -31.24 20.24 29.38
C GLU A 112 -30.69 21.17 30.47
#